data_AF-A0A7X3XUB3-F1
#
_entry.id   AF-A0A7X3XUB3-F1
#
_cell.length_a   1.000
_cell.length_b   1.000
_cell.length_c   1.000
_cell.angle_alpha   90.00
_cell.angle_beta   90.00
_cell.angle_gamma   90.00
#
_symmetry.space_group_name_H-M   'P 1'
#
loop_
_entity.id
_entity.type
_entity.pdbx_description
1 polymer ?
#
loop_
_entity_poly.entity_id
_entity_poly.type
_entity_poly.pdbx_seq_one_letter_code
_entity_poly.pdbx_strand_id
1 'polypeptide(L)'
;MFISITPARFLRLFVSVALAIAAGVVAGAPAAAQDSRPTIAEKTGGMSQMEGFFNLYWDDDSGLLYWELDLAGGEFLYQISMGSGLGSNPV
;
A
#
# COMPACT_ATOMS: atom_id res chain seq x y z
N MET A 1 -33.07 41.24 19.90
CA MET A 1 -32.65 40.37 18.78
C MET A 1 -32.86 38.93 19.24
N PHE A 2 -34.02 38.34 18.95
CA PHE A 2 -34.37 36.99 19.39
C PHE A 2 -33.79 35.96 18.43
N ILE A 3 -32.87 35.12 18.91
CA ILE A 3 -32.31 34.00 18.15
C ILE A 3 -33.39 32.91 18.11
N SER A 4 -34.09 32.79 16.98
CA SER A 4 -35.06 31.71 16.76
C SER A 4 -34.29 30.41 16.49
N ILE A 5 -34.29 29.50 17.46
CA ILE A 5 -33.71 28.16 17.34
C ILE A 5 -34.79 27.26 16.74
N THR A 6 -34.80 27.14 15.42
CA THR A 6 -35.74 26.25 14.72
C THR A 6 -35.40 24.78 15.03
N PRO A 7 -36.38 23.90 15.31
CA PRO A 7 -36.16 22.49 15.67
C PRO A 7 -35.34 21.70 14.63
N ALA A 8 -35.34 22.14 13.37
CA ALA A 8 -34.52 21.58 12.30
C ALA A 8 -33.00 21.69 12.54
N ARG A 9 -32.53 22.66 13.34
CA ARG A 9 -31.10 22.82 13.68
C ARG A 9 -30.65 21.78 14.70
N PHE A 10 -31.54 21.37 15.60
CA PHE A 10 -31.27 20.35 16.62
C PHE A 10 -31.17 18.96 15.99
N LEU A 11 -32.07 18.65 15.05
CA LEU A 11 -32.06 17.40 14.30
C LEU A 11 -30.80 17.24 13.43
N ARG A 12 -30.35 18.33 12.80
CA ARG A 12 -29.11 18.33 11.99
C ARG A 12 -27.86 18.09 12.83
N LEU A 13 -27.75 18.70 14.02
CA LEU A 13 -26.63 18.48 14.93
C LEU A 13 -26.62 17.03 15.46
N PHE A 14 -27.80 16.49 15.80
CA PHE A 14 -27.95 15.09 16.23
C PHE A 14 -27.53 14.08 15.16
N VAL A 15 -27.94 14.29 13.90
CA VAL A 15 -27.55 13.43 12.77
C VAL A 15 -26.04 13.51 12.50
N SER A 16 -25.44 14.68 12.66
CA SER A 16 -24.01 14.90 12.43
C SER A 16 -23.14 14.22 13.50
N VAL A 17 -23.57 14.27 14.77
CA VAL A 17 -22.91 13.55 15.87
C VAL A 17 -23.08 12.04 15.73
N ALA A 18 -24.27 11.57 15.36
CA ALA A 18 -24.51 10.14 15.10
C ALA A 18 -23.64 9.61 13.94
N LEU A 19 -23.46 10.40 12.87
CA LEU A 19 -22.61 10.03 11.74
C LEU A 19 -21.11 10.01 12.12
N ALA A 20 -20.66 10.93 12.96
CA ALA A 20 -19.28 10.97 13.46
C ALA A 20 -18.96 9.77 14.38
N ILE A 21 -19.91 9.34 15.21
CA ILE A 21 -19.75 8.15 16.07
C ILE A 21 -19.74 6.87 15.23
N ALA A 22 -20.59 6.78 14.19
CA ALA A 22 -20.59 5.64 13.27
C ALA A 22 -19.28 5.51 12.47
N ALA A 23 -18.67 6.63 12.07
CA ALA A 23 -17.38 6.64 11.37
C ALA A 23 -16.19 6.20 12.24
N GLY A 24 -16.25 6.45 13.56
CA GLY A 24 -15.20 6.05 14.50
C GLY A 24 -15.09 4.54 14.74
N VAL A 25 -16.18 3.78 14.57
CA VAL A 25 -16.21 2.33 14.82
C VAL A 25 -15.53 1.51 13.71
N VAL A 26 -15.46 2.04 12.48
CA VAL A 26 -14.86 1.32 11.34
C VAL A 26 -13.32 1.34 11.38
N ALA A 27 -12.70 2.29 12.08
CA ALA A 27 -11.24 2.45 12.13
C ALA A 27 -10.52 1.53 13.14
N GLY A 28 -11.26 0.72 13.91
CA GLY A 28 -10.73 -0.07 15.03
C GLY A 28 -10.64 -1.58 14.80
N ALA A 29 -10.84 -2.08 13.58
CA ALA A 29 -10.69 -3.51 13.33
C ALA A 29 -9.21 -3.92 13.52
N PRO A 30 -8.88 -4.87 14.42
CA PRO A 30 -7.53 -5.39 14.52
C PRO A 30 -7.17 -6.03 13.17
N ALA A 31 -5.96 -5.75 12.68
CA ALA A 31 -5.40 -6.35 11.48
C ALA A 31 -5.06 -7.84 11.71
N ALA A 32 -6.08 -8.67 11.97
CA ALA A 32 -5.95 -10.10 12.24
C ALA A 32 -5.74 -10.95 10.96
N ALA A 33 -5.12 -10.38 9.93
CA ALA A 33 -4.96 -11.01 8.61
C ALA A 33 -3.50 -11.30 8.24
N GLN A 34 -2.57 -11.27 9.19
CA GLN A 34 -1.13 -11.44 8.90
C GLN A 34 -0.59 -12.86 9.14
N ASP A 35 -1.34 -13.74 9.80
CA ASP A 35 -0.79 -15.04 10.27
C ASP A 35 -0.62 -16.11 9.17
N SER A 36 -1.07 -15.86 7.94
CA SER A 36 -1.03 -16.85 6.85
C SER A 36 -0.28 -16.41 5.59
N ARG A 37 0.56 -15.37 5.67
CA ARG A 37 1.38 -15.01 4.50
C ARG A 37 2.47 -16.06 4.28
N PRO A 38 2.66 -16.56 3.04
CA PRO A 38 3.76 -17.46 2.74
C PRO A 38 5.09 -16.73 2.99
N THR A 39 6.05 -17.48 3.50
CA THR A 39 7.44 -17.07 3.59
C THR A 39 8.00 -16.82 2.19
N ILE A 40 9.12 -16.07 2.11
CA ILE A 40 9.82 -15.85 0.84
C ILE A 40 10.19 -17.21 0.22
N ALA A 41 10.74 -18.14 1.00
CA ALA A 41 11.12 -19.47 0.55
C ALA A 41 9.94 -20.28 -0.01
N GLU A 42 8.76 -20.19 0.60
CA GLU A 42 7.55 -20.85 0.08
C GLU A 42 7.07 -20.21 -1.23
N LYS A 43 7.21 -18.88 -1.37
CA LYS A 43 6.79 -18.15 -2.57
C LYS A 43 7.76 -18.32 -3.73
N THR A 44 9.05 -18.46 -3.46
CA THR A 44 10.12 -18.52 -4.47
C THR A 44 10.65 -19.94 -4.70
N GLY A 45 10.00 -20.95 -4.13
CA GLY A 45 10.34 -22.35 -4.36
C GLY A 45 10.33 -22.70 -5.85
N GLY A 46 11.48 -23.14 -6.37
CA GLY A 46 11.65 -23.49 -7.77
C GLY A 46 12.01 -22.33 -8.71
N MET A 47 12.01 -21.08 -8.22
CA MET A 47 12.49 -19.93 -8.99
C MET A 47 14.02 -19.87 -9.02
N SER A 48 14.57 -19.29 -10.09
CA SER A 48 16.01 -19.03 -10.17
C SER A 48 16.37 -17.78 -9.38
N GLN A 49 17.13 -17.94 -8.29
CA GLN A 49 17.64 -16.83 -7.48
C GLN A 49 18.82 -16.14 -8.18
N MET A 50 18.80 -14.81 -8.19
CA MET A 50 19.85 -13.96 -8.70
C MET A 50 20.26 -12.97 -7.60
N GLU A 51 21.46 -13.13 -7.07
CA GLU A 51 21.98 -12.26 -6.01
C GLU A 51 22.43 -10.90 -6.57
N GLY A 52 22.19 -9.83 -5.81
CA GLY A 52 22.48 -8.47 -6.24
C GLY A 52 22.25 -7.44 -5.14
N PHE A 53 22.01 -6.17 -5.53
CA PHE A 53 21.64 -5.11 -4.57
C PHE A 53 20.31 -5.44 -3.87
N PHE A 54 19.35 -5.97 -4.63
CA PHE A 54 18.24 -6.75 -4.12
C PHE A 54 18.38 -8.17 -4.67
N ASN A 55 18.03 -9.19 -3.89
CA ASN A 55 17.89 -10.53 -4.44
C ASN A 55 16.69 -10.56 -5.37
N LEU A 56 16.86 -11.17 -6.54
CA LEU A 56 15.80 -11.33 -7.52
C LEU A 56 15.46 -12.80 -7.67
N TYR A 57 14.21 -13.10 -7.99
CA TYR A 57 13.76 -14.45 -8.28
C TYR A 57 13.05 -14.47 -9.62
N TRP A 58 13.59 -15.25 -10.56
CA TRP A 58 13.00 -15.46 -11.87
C TRP A 58 12.11 -16.71 -11.86
N ASP A 59 10.86 -16.53 -12.24
CA ASP A 59 9.89 -17.61 -12.41
C ASP A 59 9.78 -17.97 -13.91
N ASP A 60 10.33 -19.12 -14.28
CA ASP A 60 10.30 -19.61 -15.67
C ASP A 60 8.89 -19.96 -16.15
N ASP A 61 7.96 -20.30 -15.25
CA ASP A 61 6.59 -20.68 -15.62
C ASP A 61 5.75 -19.44 -15.96
N SER A 62 5.91 -18.36 -15.18
CA SER A 62 5.14 -17.13 -15.38
C SER A 62 5.87 -16.03 -16.17
N GLY A 63 7.19 -16.14 -16.32
CA GLY A 63 8.04 -15.11 -16.92
C GLY A 63 8.14 -13.83 -16.08
N LEU A 64 7.88 -13.93 -14.77
CA LEU A 64 7.90 -12.82 -13.84
C LEU A 64 9.23 -12.76 -13.08
N LEU A 65 9.67 -11.52 -12.84
CA LEU A 65 10.82 -11.22 -11.99
C LEU A 65 10.33 -10.64 -10.66
N TYR A 66 10.62 -11.32 -9.57
CA TYR A 66 10.29 -10.89 -8.22
C TYR A 66 11.51 -10.30 -7.53
N TRP A 67 11.28 -9.31 -6.65
CA TRP A 67 12.31 -8.65 -5.87
C TRP A 67 12.14 -8.97 -4.39
N GLU A 68 13.22 -9.37 -3.74
CA GLU A 68 13.27 -9.48 -2.29
C GLU A 68 13.53 -8.11 -1.69
N LEU A 69 12.59 -7.64 -0.88
CA LEU A 69 12.71 -6.37 -0.18
C LEU A 69 12.83 -6.62 1.31
N ASP A 70 13.99 -6.29 1.87
CA ASP A 70 14.12 -6.13 3.31
C ASP A 70 13.72 -4.71 3.70
N LEU A 71 12.53 -4.58 4.28
CA LEU A 71 12.00 -3.30 4.77
C LEU A 71 12.84 -2.71 5.92
N ALA A 72 13.75 -3.50 6.53
CA ALA A 72 14.72 -2.99 7.50
C ALA A 72 15.96 -2.33 6.83
N GLY A 73 16.17 -2.54 5.53
CA GLY A 73 17.38 -2.11 4.80
C GLY A 73 17.47 -0.60 4.51
N GLY A 74 16.40 0.17 4.71
CA GLY A 74 16.35 1.61 4.49
C GLY A 74 15.46 2.04 3.32
N GLU A 75 15.45 3.35 3.04
CA GLU A 75 14.67 3.92 1.94
C GLU A 75 15.41 3.79 0.61
N PHE A 76 14.67 3.51 -0.47
CA PHE A 76 15.21 3.50 -1.82
C PHE A 76 14.23 4.13 -2.81
N LEU A 77 14.76 4.68 -3.90
CA LEU A 77 13.97 5.18 -5.00
C LEU A 77 13.83 4.09 -6.06
N TYR A 78 12.60 3.66 -6.32
CA TYR A 78 12.30 2.83 -7.48
C TYR A 78 11.88 3.71 -8.66
N GLN A 79 12.67 3.72 -9.73
CA GLN A 79 12.36 4.44 -10.96
C GLN A 79 12.44 3.49 -12.15
N ILE A 80 11.31 3.30 -12.82
CA ILE A 80 11.25 2.62 -14.11
C ILE A 80 11.53 3.66 -15.19
N SER A 81 12.49 3.38 -16.06
CA SER A 81 12.74 4.19 -17.26
C SER A 81 13.00 3.29 -18.46
N MET A 82 12.66 3.77 -19.65
CA MET A 82 13.13 3.19 -20.90
C MET A 82 14.16 4.15 -21.48
N GLY A 83 15.38 3.66 -21.70
CA GLY A 83 16.39 4.44 -22.41
C GLY A 83 15.92 4.70 -23.84
N SER A 84 15.91 5.97 -24.27
CA SER A 84 15.59 6.33 -25.66
C SER A 84 16.66 5.90 -26.67
N GLY A 85 17.81 5.42 -26.19
CA GLY A 85 18.98 5.05 -27.01
C GLY A 85 19.76 6.25 -27.56
N LEU A 86 19.31 7.48 -27.34
CA LEU A 86 19.92 8.70 -27.89
C LEU A 86 21.04 9.29 -27.02
N GLY A 87 21.26 8.73 -25.83
CA GLY A 87 22.15 9.30 -24.83
C GLY A 87 21.58 10.59 -24.21
N SER A 88 22.18 11.04 -23.11
CA SER A 88 21.75 12.22 -22.35
C SER A 88 22.12 13.57 -23.00
N ASN A 89 22.48 13.56 -24.29
CA ASN A 89 22.95 14.76 -24.99
C ASN A 89 21.86 15.28 -25.94
N PRO A 90 21.44 16.56 -25.85
CA PRO A 90 20.52 17.13 -26.83
C PRO A 90 21.14 17.12 -28.23
N VAL A 91 20.30 16.82 -29.22
CA VAL A 91 20.54 17.14 -30.65
C VAL A 91 19.95 18.51 -30.98
#